data_AF-J3M0H5-F1
#
_entry.id   AF-J3M0H5-F1
#
_cell.length_a   1.000
_cell.length_b   1.000
_cell.length_c   1.000
_cell.angle_alpha   90.00
_cell.angle_beta   90.00
_cell.angle_gamma   90.00
#
_symmetry.space_group_name_H-M   'P 1'
#
loop_
_entity.id
_entity.type
_entity.pdbx_description
1 polymer ?
#
loop_
_entity_poly.entity_id
_entity_poly.type
_entity_poly.pdbx_seq_one_letter_code
_entity_poly.pdbx_strand_id
1 'polypeptide(L)'
;MRHCAYCVEALSGCVLSAEPQAPESVKRHLAGASRRVATRCAAVLREASSSITAMTASRSLDFTVADMNTAVQELQSEVRALPSKLFGEATAAQQLMDAVQLFTVTSLLIEVSARIEGVVDAVDTLATLASFSSADYEKPTEADAKVQTASDQGPVEPVASSATKNTAEEQV
;
A
#
# COMPACT_ATOMS: atom_id res chain seq x y z
N MET A 1 16.82 7.84 14.52
CA MET A 1 17.21 8.58 13.29
C MET A 1 18.69 8.51 12.93
N ARG A 2 19.66 8.74 13.84
CA ARG A 2 21.10 8.69 13.49
C ARG A 2 21.55 7.40 12.82
N HIS A 3 21.05 6.25 13.27
CA HIS A 3 21.34 4.97 12.65
C HIS A 3 20.74 4.80 11.24
N CYS A 4 19.57 5.40 10.94
CA CYS A 4 18.99 5.34 9.59
C CYS A 4 19.88 6.10 8.58
N ALA A 5 20.40 7.27 8.99
CA ALA A 5 21.33 8.05 8.17
C ALA A 5 22.61 7.25 7.86
N TYR A 6 23.17 6.56 8.87
CA TYR A 6 24.34 5.71 8.68
C TYR A 6 24.10 4.56 7.69
N CYS A 7 22.96 3.86 7.78
CA CYS A 7 22.63 2.78 6.85
C CYS A 7 22.51 3.26 5.40
N VAL A 8 21.89 4.43 5.19
CA VAL A 8 21.75 5.04 3.86
C VAL A 8 23.10 5.52 3.33
N GLU A 9 23.95 6.10 4.18
CA GLU A 9 25.30 6.53 3.82
C GLU A 9 26.19 5.33 3.46
N ALA A 10 26.17 4.26 4.26
CA ALA A 10 26.88 3.02 3.97
C ALA A 10 26.41 2.41 2.64
N LEU A 11 25.10 2.43 2.37
CA LEU A 11 24.53 1.94 1.11
C LEU A 11 25.01 2.77 -0.08
N SER A 12 25.04 4.10 0.06
CA SER A 12 25.58 5.03 -0.95
C SER A 12 27.05 4.73 -1.25
N GLY A 13 27.85 4.48 -0.21
CA GLY A 13 29.25 4.07 -0.36
C GLY A 13 29.41 2.78 -1.17
N CYS A 14 28.61 1.75 -0.88
CA CYS A 14 28.65 0.48 -1.63
C CYS A 14 28.28 0.64 -3.11
N VAL A 15 27.35 1.54 -3.45
CA VAL A 15 26.96 1.81 -4.85
C VAL A 15 28.09 2.52 -5.61
N LEU A 16 28.81 3.43 -4.96
CA LEU A 16 29.90 4.20 -5.57
C LEU A 16 31.21 3.41 -5.69
N SER A 17 31.43 2.41 -4.84
CA SER A 17 32.65 1.57 -4.81
C SER A 17 32.54 0.27 -5.62
N ALA A 18 31.48 0.10 -6.42
CA ALA A 18 31.23 -1.14 -7.15
C ALA A 18 32.09 -1.24 -8.43
N GLU A 19 33.20 -1.99 -8.36
CA GLU A 19 34.03 -2.35 -9.53
C GLU A 19 33.25 -3.33 -10.47
N PRO A 20 33.46 -3.31 -11.80
CA PRO A 20 32.57 -3.98 -12.75
C PRO A 20 32.68 -5.52 -12.83
N GLN A 21 33.26 -6.24 -11.86
CA GLN A 21 33.80 -7.59 -12.10
C GLN A 21 32.95 -8.84 -11.76
N ALA A 22 31.73 -8.73 -11.20
CA ALA A 22 30.84 -9.91 -11.08
C ALA A 22 30.06 -10.23 -12.38
N PRO A 23 29.59 -11.49 -12.57
CA PRO A 23 28.79 -11.91 -13.73
C PRO A 23 27.55 -11.03 -13.94
N GLU A 24 27.46 -10.43 -15.13
CA GLU A 24 26.46 -9.43 -15.51
C GLU A 24 24.99 -9.86 -15.30
N SER A 25 24.68 -11.15 -15.47
CA SER A 25 23.32 -11.67 -15.28
C SER A 25 22.88 -11.68 -13.81
N VAL A 26 23.78 -12.04 -12.89
CA VAL A 26 23.55 -12.03 -11.44
C VAL A 26 23.41 -10.59 -10.94
N LYS A 27 24.31 -9.70 -11.39
CA LYS A 27 24.24 -8.27 -11.08
C LYS A 27 22.92 -7.65 -11.50
N ARG A 28 22.47 -7.90 -12.74
CA ARG A 28 21.21 -7.34 -13.26
C ARG A 28 19.99 -7.82 -12.49
N HIS A 29 19.91 -9.11 -12.18
CA HIS A 29 18.75 -9.67 -11.50
C HIS A 29 18.63 -9.13 -10.08
N LEU A 30 19.75 -9.08 -9.35
CA LEU A 30 19.73 -8.53 -8.00
C LEU A 30 19.60 -7.01 -7.98
N ALA A 31 20.21 -6.29 -8.92
CA ALA A 31 20.00 -4.85 -9.08
C ALA A 31 18.52 -4.52 -9.32
N GLY A 32 17.81 -5.36 -10.06
CA GLY A 32 16.36 -5.27 -10.23
C GLY A 32 15.61 -5.38 -8.90
N ALA A 33 15.86 -6.45 -8.14
CA ALA A 33 15.22 -6.67 -6.83
C ALA A 33 15.57 -5.56 -5.82
N SER A 34 16.84 -5.19 -5.70
CA SER A 34 17.32 -4.10 -4.85
C SER A 34 16.67 -2.75 -5.19
N ARG A 35 16.52 -2.46 -6.49
CA ARG A 35 15.83 -1.24 -6.95
C ARG A 35 14.34 -1.27 -6.61
N ARG A 36 13.67 -2.43 -6.70
CA ARG A 36 12.26 -2.56 -6.29
C ARG A 36 12.11 -2.24 -4.81
N VAL A 37 12.93 -2.83 -3.94
CA VAL A 37 12.92 -2.53 -2.50
C VAL A 37 13.13 -1.03 -2.26
N ALA A 38 14.18 -0.43 -2.84
CA ALA A 38 14.43 1.00 -2.69
C ALA A 38 13.26 1.89 -3.15
N THR A 39 12.60 1.53 -4.26
CA THR A 39 11.42 2.24 -4.78
C THR A 39 10.22 2.13 -3.83
N ARG A 40 9.99 0.95 -3.26
CA ARG A 40 8.91 0.71 -2.29
C ARG A 40 9.17 1.39 -0.96
N CYS A 41 10.39 1.35 -0.45
CA CYS A 41 10.81 2.16 0.71
C CYS A 41 10.50 3.65 0.52
N ALA A 42 10.84 4.21 -0.65
CA ALA A 42 10.54 5.60 -0.96
C ALA A 42 9.02 5.87 -1.07
N ALA A 43 8.23 4.92 -1.55
CA ALA A 43 6.78 5.05 -1.61
C ALA A 43 6.16 5.08 -0.21
N VAL A 44 6.55 4.17 0.69
CA VAL A 44 6.08 4.15 2.08
C VAL A 44 6.41 5.46 2.79
N LEU A 45 7.65 5.95 2.66
CA LEU A 45 8.05 7.21 3.29
C LEU A 45 7.26 8.42 2.75
N ARG A 46 6.94 8.43 1.46
CA ARG A 46 6.09 9.49 0.88
C ARG A 46 4.67 9.42 1.41
N GLU A 47 4.08 8.23 1.46
CA GLU A 47 2.72 8.02 1.96
C GLU A 47 2.62 8.38 3.46
N ALA A 48 3.61 7.97 4.26
CA ALA A 48 3.73 8.34 5.67
C ALA A 48 3.82 9.87 5.85
N SER A 49 4.62 10.55 5.03
CA SER A 49 4.72 12.01 5.03
C SER A 49 3.40 12.68 4.63
N SER A 50 2.70 12.14 3.63
CA SER A 50 1.39 12.63 3.18
C SER A 50 0.33 12.49 4.28
N SER A 51 0.29 11.33 4.94
CA SER A 51 -0.58 11.06 6.09
C SER A 51 -0.38 12.09 7.21
N ILE A 52 0.88 12.36 7.58
CA ILE A 52 1.20 13.39 8.59
C ILE A 52 0.75 14.78 8.12
N THR A 53 1.02 15.14 6.87
CA THR A 53 0.72 16.47 6.32
C THR A 53 -0.78 16.74 6.25
N ALA A 54 -1.56 15.74 5.85
CA ALA A 54 -3.02 15.81 5.81
C ALA A 54 -3.66 15.57 7.19
N MET A 55 -2.89 15.10 8.17
CA MET A 55 -3.38 14.63 9.47
C MET A 55 -4.48 13.57 9.32
N THR A 56 -4.30 12.67 8.34
CA THR A 56 -5.24 11.60 8.03
C THR A 56 -4.58 10.24 8.14
N ALA A 57 -5.31 9.26 8.70
CA ALA A 57 -4.90 7.87 8.61
C ALA A 57 -5.16 7.37 7.18
N SER A 58 -4.13 6.84 6.53
CA SER A 58 -4.17 6.45 5.12
C SER A 58 -4.11 4.93 4.97
N ARG A 59 -5.19 4.33 4.48
CA ARG A 59 -5.20 2.90 4.10
C ARG A 59 -4.20 2.57 2.97
N SER A 60 -3.81 3.58 2.19
CA SER A 60 -2.74 3.46 1.18
C SER A 60 -1.40 3.12 1.84
N LEU A 61 -1.14 3.60 3.06
CA LEU A 61 0.10 3.34 3.79
C LEU A 61 0.27 1.85 4.05
N ASP A 62 -0.75 1.19 4.60
CA ASP A 62 -0.75 -0.27 4.85
C ASP A 62 -0.43 -1.07 3.59
N PHE A 63 -1.05 -0.69 2.47
CA PHE A 63 -0.82 -1.34 1.18
C PHE A 63 0.63 -1.18 0.73
N THR A 64 1.19 0.04 0.80
CA THR A 64 2.59 0.28 0.41
C THR A 64 3.59 -0.44 1.31
N VAL A 65 3.29 -0.62 2.60
CA VAL A 65 4.12 -1.40 3.54
C VAL A 65 4.10 -2.88 3.18
N ALA A 66 2.92 -3.45 2.89
CA ALA A 66 2.81 -4.84 2.43
C ALA A 66 3.58 -5.07 1.11
N ASP A 67 3.52 -4.11 0.19
CA ASP A 67 4.27 -4.11 -1.07
C ASP A 67 5.79 -4.06 -0.84
N MET A 68 6.26 -3.24 0.11
CA MET A 68 7.66 -3.17 0.51
C MET A 68 8.14 -4.51 1.10
N ASN A 69 7.36 -5.10 2.00
CA ASN A 69 7.69 -6.37 2.63
C ASN A 69 7.73 -7.52 1.62
N THR A 70 6.82 -7.53 0.65
CA THR A 70 6.84 -8.48 -0.46
C THR A 70 8.13 -8.33 -1.28
N ALA A 71 8.53 -7.10 -1.63
CA ALA A 71 9.77 -6.85 -2.36
C ALA A 71 11.02 -7.28 -1.57
N VAL A 72 11.02 -7.12 -0.24
CA VAL A 72 12.10 -7.62 0.63
C VAL A 72 12.19 -9.15 0.61
N GLN A 73 11.04 -9.85 0.65
CA GLN A 73 11.01 -11.31 0.56
C GLN A 73 11.53 -11.82 -0.80
N GLU A 74 11.16 -11.15 -1.89
CA GLU A 74 11.71 -11.45 -3.22
C GLU A 74 13.23 -11.28 -3.26
N LEU A 75 13.74 -10.17 -2.69
CA LEU A 75 15.17 -9.89 -2.63
C LEU A 75 15.91 -10.99 -1.85
N GLN A 76 15.38 -11.41 -0.70
CA GLN A 76 15.95 -12.49 0.11
C GLN A 76 15.94 -13.84 -0.61
N SER A 77 14.87 -14.14 -1.34
CA SER A 77 14.76 -15.34 -2.18
C SER A 77 15.85 -15.37 -3.25
N GLU A 78 16.06 -14.25 -3.95
CA GLU A 78 17.09 -14.16 -4.97
C GLU A 78 18.49 -14.36 -4.38
N VAL A 79 18.78 -13.68 -3.27
CA VAL A 79 20.08 -13.81 -2.58
C VAL A 79 20.33 -15.23 -2.09
N ARG A 80 19.31 -15.94 -1.61
CA ARG A 80 19.43 -17.36 -1.22
C ARG A 80 19.73 -18.26 -2.42
N ALA A 81 19.27 -17.90 -3.61
CA ALA A 81 19.52 -18.64 -4.85
C ALA A 81 20.86 -18.27 -5.54
N LEU A 82 21.62 -17.31 -5.03
CA LEU A 82 22.89 -16.88 -5.62
C LEU A 82 24.06 -17.86 -5.47
N PRO A 83 24.27 -18.53 -4.32
CA PRO A 83 25.39 -19.46 -4.15
C PRO A 83 25.36 -20.63 -5.13
N SER A 84 24.19 -21.06 -5.62
CA SER A 84 24.12 -22.08 -6.67
C SER A 84 24.47 -21.55 -8.07
N LYS A 85 24.34 -20.24 -8.30
CA LYS A 85 24.58 -19.58 -9.60
C LYS A 85 26.01 -19.04 -9.75
N LEU A 86 26.69 -18.73 -8.64
CA LEU A 86 28.01 -18.10 -8.65
C LEU A 86 29.15 -19.13 -8.79
N PHE A 87 29.08 -20.30 -8.16
CA PHE A 87 30.24 -21.20 -7.98
C PHE A 87 30.54 -22.12 -9.19
N GLY A 88 30.22 -21.67 -10.41
CA GLY A 88 30.37 -22.48 -11.63
C GLY A 88 31.79 -22.54 -12.21
N GLU A 89 32.57 -21.44 -12.22
CA GLU A 89 33.79 -21.41 -13.05
C GLU A 89 34.83 -20.28 -12.78
N ALA A 90 34.66 -19.38 -11.78
CA ALA A 90 35.60 -18.26 -11.56
C ALA A 90 36.55 -18.48 -10.36
N THR A 91 37.64 -17.71 -10.32
CA THR A 91 38.63 -17.78 -9.23
C THR A 91 38.00 -17.39 -7.88
N ALA A 92 38.20 -18.22 -6.86
CA ALA A 92 37.53 -18.11 -5.55
C ALA A 92 37.65 -16.73 -4.87
N ALA A 93 38.75 -16.00 -5.11
CA ALA A 93 38.99 -14.69 -4.52
C ALA A 93 38.12 -13.57 -5.10
N GLN A 94 37.88 -13.56 -6.42
CA GLN A 94 37.10 -12.52 -7.08
C GLN A 94 35.60 -12.66 -6.74
N GLN A 95 35.12 -13.90 -6.73
CA GLN A 95 33.73 -14.21 -6.37
C GLN A 95 33.41 -13.83 -4.93
N LEU A 96 34.40 -13.95 -4.03
CA LEU A 96 34.22 -13.61 -2.63
C LEU A 96 34.03 -12.10 -2.44
N MET A 97 34.82 -11.26 -3.10
CA MET A 97 34.69 -9.80 -2.98
C MET A 97 33.37 -9.29 -3.57
N ASP A 98 32.99 -9.76 -4.76
CA ASP A 98 31.72 -9.40 -5.40
C ASP A 98 30.53 -9.87 -4.57
N ALA A 99 30.58 -11.09 -4.03
CA ALA A 99 29.56 -11.61 -3.15
C ALA A 99 29.45 -10.77 -1.87
N VAL A 100 30.56 -10.40 -1.23
CA VAL A 100 30.56 -9.57 -0.02
C VAL A 100 29.86 -8.22 -0.25
N GLN A 101 30.19 -7.50 -1.32
CA GLN A 101 29.53 -6.23 -1.64
C GLN A 101 28.02 -6.42 -1.88
N LEU A 102 27.68 -7.48 -2.60
CA LEU A 102 26.30 -7.81 -2.95
C LEU A 102 25.45 -8.16 -1.71
N PHE A 103 26.00 -8.96 -0.81
CA PHE A 103 25.39 -9.27 0.48
C PHE A 103 25.30 -8.04 1.38
N THR A 104 26.30 -7.15 1.34
CA THR A 104 26.31 -5.90 2.12
C THR A 104 25.18 -4.97 1.66
N VAL A 105 25.07 -4.70 0.36
CA VAL A 105 23.98 -3.89 -0.22
C VAL A 105 22.62 -4.47 0.14
N THR A 106 22.44 -5.79 0.00
CA THR A 106 21.20 -6.47 0.33
C THR A 106 20.85 -6.31 1.82
N SER A 107 21.82 -6.53 2.70
CA SER A 107 21.62 -6.42 4.15
C SER A 107 21.25 -5.00 4.56
N LEU A 108 21.91 -4.00 3.98
CA LEU A 108 21.60 -2.59 4.21
C LEU A 108 20.19 -2.24 3.75
N LEU A 109 19.73 -2.74 2.60
CA LEU A 109 18.36 -2.51 2.13
C LEU A 109 17.31 -3.15 3.03
N ILE A 110 17.56 -4.37 3.53
CA ILE A 110 16.68 -5.05 4.49
C ILE A 110 16.61 -4.25 5.80
N GLU A 111 17.75 -3.82 6.33
CA GLU A 111 17.84 -2.99 7.55
C GLU A 111 17.13 -1.64 7.37
N VAL A 112 17.27 -0.99 6.20
CA VAL A 112 16.55 0.25 5.89
C VAL A 112 15.04 0.01 5.84
N SER A 113 14.59 -1.12 5.28
CA SER A 113 13.17 -1.47 5.22
C SER A 113 12.58 -1.68 6.62
N ALA A 114 13.26 -2.43 7.48
CA ALA A 114 12.85 -2.62 8.87
C ALA A 114 12.79 -1.30 9.66
N ARG A 115 13.71 -0.37 9.37
CA ARG A 115 13.68 0.98 9.98
C ARG A 115 12.50 1.81 9.51
N ILE A 116 12.06 1.62 8.26
CA ILE A 116 10.87 2.29 7.73
C ILE A 116 9.60 1.75 8.39
N GLU A 117 9.51 0.45 8.67
CA GLU A 117 8.41 -0.11 9.47
C GLU A 117 8.31 0.60 10.83
N GLY A 118 9.44 0.78 11.54
CA GLY A 118 9.45 1.55 12.78
C GLY A 118 9.08 3.04 12.63
N VAL A 119 9.26 3.63 11.44
CA VAL A 119 8.74 4.97 11.14
C VAL A 119 7.23 4.93 10.97
N VAL A 120 6.69 3.92 10.29
CA VAL A 120 5.24 3.71 10.14
C VAL A 120 4.59 3.51 11.50
N ASP A 121 5.13 2.66 12.37
CA ASP A 121 4.62 2.47 13.74
C ASP A 121 4.57 3.79 14.53
N ALA A 122 5.60 4.64 14.35
CA ALA A 122 5.65 5.95 14.98
C ALA A 122 4.60 6.91 14.40
N VAL A 123 4.32 6.83 13.09
CA VAL A 123 3.24 7.58 12.44
C VAL A 123 1.87 7.11 12.91
N ASP A 124 1.65 5.81 13.07
CA ASP A 124 0.38 5.26 13.60
C ASP A 124 0.15 5.66 15.05
N THR A 125 1.21 5.64 15.86
CA THR A 125 1.19 6.14 17.23
C THR A 125 0.83 7.62 17.25
N LEU A 126 1.46 8.43 16.37
CA LEU A 126 1.17 9.85 16.24
C LEU A 126 -0.28 10.07 15.80
N ALA A 127 -0.76 9.34 14.80
CA ALA A 127 -2.13 9.44 14.28
C ALA A 127 -3.16 9.17 15.38
N THR A 128 -2.90 8.18 16.24
CA THR A 128 -3.75 7.85 17.38
C THR A 128 -3.76 8.98 18.41
N LEU A 129 -2.59 9.49 18.80
CA LEU A 129 -2.47 10.56 19.81
C LEU A 129 -3.03 11.89 19.30
N ALA A 130 -2.86 12.19 18.02
CA ALA A 130 -3.33 13.42 17.37
C ALA A 130 -4.75 13.31 16.82
N SER A 131 -5.41 12.15 16.96
CA SER A 131 -6.77 11.90 16.44
C SER A 131 -6.91 12.22 14.94
N PHE A 132 -6.00 11.69 14.12
CA PHE A 132 -6.09 11.82 12.67
C PHE A 132 -7.45 11.32 12.16
N SER A 133 -8.02 12.02 11.19
CA SER A 133 -9.26 11.58 10.54
C SER A 133 -8.98 10.42 9.58
N SER A 134 -9.89 9.45 9.41
CA SER A 134 -9.70 8.47 8.33
C SER A 134 -9.92 9.15 6.98
N ALA A 135 -9.10 8.81 5.98
CA ALA A 135 -9.22 9.39 4.64
C ALA A 135 -10.48 8.94 3.86
N ASP A 136 -11.39 8.17 4.48
CA ASP A 136 -12.54 7.52 3.84
C ASP A 136 -13.87 8.30 3.97
N TYR A 137 -13.85 9.59 4.36
CA TYR A 137 -15.07 10.40 4.38
C TYR A 137 -15.21 11.27 3.13
N GLU A 138 -15.74 10.71 2.05
CA GLU A 138 -16.69 11.48 1.24
C GLU A 138 -17.90 11.75 2.15
N LYS A 139 -17.93 12.90 2.82
CA LYS A 139 -19.10 13.31 3.61
C LYS A 139 -20.30 13.38 2.65
N PRO A 140 -21.36 12.57 2.81
CA PRO A 140 -22.60 12.81 2.06
C PRO A 140 -23.08 14.21 2.44
N THR A 141 -23.20 15.09 1.46
CA THR A 141 -23.83 16.39 1.63
C THR A 141 -25.27 16.17 2.08
N GLU A 142 -25.57 16.56 3.31
CA GLU A 142 -26.93 16.70 3.84
C GLU A 142 -27.65 17.81 3.05
N ALA A 143 -28.17 17.49 1.87
CA ALA A 143 -29.01 18.39 1.09
C ALA A 143 -30.32 17.75 0.59
N ASP A 144 -30.54 16.44 0.74
CA ASP A 144 -31.71 15.77 0.15
C ASP A 144 -32.55 14.93 1.13
N ALA A 145 -32.63 15.33 2.41
CA ALA A 145 -33.54 14.68 3.35
C ALA A 145 -34.18 15.65 4.35
N LYS A 146 -34.81 16.72 3.84
CA LYS A 146 -35.89 17.34 4.62
C LYS A 146 -37.02 17.84 3.72
N VAL A 147 -38.20 17.33 4.06
CA VAL A 147 -39.55 17.86 3.76
C VAL A 147 -40.19 17.37 2.46
N GLN A 148 -40.68 16.14 2.56
CA GLN A 148 -41.95 15.77 1.97
C GLN A 148 -43.08 16.40 2.80
N THR A 149 -43.68 17.48 2.30
CA THR A 149 -45.08 17.88 2.58
C THR A 149 -45.55 18.82 1.47
N ALA A 150 -46.23 18.28 0.47
CA ALA A 150 -47.26 18.99 -0.28
C ALA A 150 -48.22 17.95 -0.84
N SER A 151 -49.36 17.84 -0.17
CA SER A 151 -50.58 17.27 -0.73
C SER A 151 -50.88 18.01 -2.03
N ASP A 152 -50.93 17.29 -3.15
CA ASP A 152 -51.61 17.77 -4.35
C ASP A 152 -52.70 16.79 -4.72
N GLN A 153 -53.91 17.32 -4.76
CA GLN A 153 -55.16 16.61 -4.96
C GLN A 153 -55.57 16.81 -6.41
N GLY A 154 -55.27 15.83 -7.26
CA GLY A 154 -55.72 15.78 -8.65
C GLY A 154 -56.96 14.88 -8.80
N PRO A 155 -58.00 15.30 -9.55
CA PRO A 155 -59.24 14.55 -9.70
C PRO A 155 -59.11 13.47 -10.77
N VAL A 156 -59.57 12.25 -10.49
CA VAL A 156 -59.79 11.22 -11.52
C VAL A 156 -61.13 10.52 -11.27
N GLU A 157 -61.99 10.61 -12.28
CA GLU A 157 -63.35 10.07 -12.37
C GLU A 157 -63.42 8.54 -12.25
N PRO A 158 -64.59 7.97 -11.84
CA PRO A 158 -64.81 6.53 -11.77
C PRO A 158 -65.53 5.99 -13.02
N VAL A 159 -65.18 4.77 -13.49
CA VAL A 159 -66.03 3.99 -14.40
C VAL A 159 -66.14 2.49 -14.04
N ALA A 160 -67.37 2.15 -13.63
CA ALA A 160 -68.21 0.94 -13.80
C ALA A 160 -67.66 -0.51 -13.80
N SER A 161 -68.29 -1.34 -12.95
CA SER A 161 -69.10 -2.54 -13.33
C SER A 161 -69.77 -3.14 -12.08
N SER A 162 -71.12 -3.12 -11.97
CA SER A 162 -72.10 -4.22 -12.21
C SER A 162 -71.83 -5.51 -11.39
N ALA A 163 -72.76 -6.17 -10.67
CA ALA A 163 -74.18 -6.43 -10.97
C ALA A 163 -75.00 -7.00 -9.75
N THR A 164 -76.34 -6.79 -9.78
CA THR A 164 -77.49 -7.69 -9.40
C THR A 164 -77.72 -8.12 -7.92
N LYS A 165 -78.93 -8.29 -7.34
CA LYS A 165 -80.36 -8.34 -7.78
C LYS A 165 -81.34 -8.34 -6.57
N ASN A 166 -82.64 -8.11 -6.86
CA ASN A 166 -83.92 -8.45 -6.17
C ASN A 166 -84.46 -7.43 -5.16
N THR A 167 -85.66 -6.81 -5.26
CA THR A 167 -87.07 -7.18 -5.65
C THR A 167 -87.87 -7.90 -4.56
N ALA A 168 -88.88 -7.18 -4.00
CA ALA A 168 -90.30 -7.55 -3.74
C ALA A 168 -90.91 -6.49 -2.78
N GLU A 169 -91.92 -5.70 -3.17
CA GLU A 169 -93.39 -5.98 -3.06
C GLU A 169 -93.81 -6.34 -1.64
N GLU A 170 -94.52 -5.45 -0.93
CA GLU A 170 -95.99 -5.26 -0.90
C GLU A 170 -96.70 -6.36 -0.09
N GLN A 171 -97.32 -5.98 1.04
CA GLN A 171 -98.62 -6.52 1.48
C GLN A 171 -99.20 -5.73 2.68
N VAL A 172 -100.44 -5.25 2.45
CA VAL A 172 -101.59 -4.98 3.35
C VAL A 172 -101.49 -3.85 4.38
#